data_AF-A0A1B9NTF4-F1
#
_entry.id   AF-A0A1B9NTF4-F1
#
_cell.length_a   1.000
_cell.length_b   1.000
_cell.length_c   1.000
_cell.angle_alpha   90.00
_cell.angle_beta   90.00
_cell.angle_gamma   90.00
#
_symmetry.space_group_name_H-M   'P 1'
#
loop_
_entity.id
_entity.type
_entity.pdbx_description
1 polymer ?
#
loop_
_entity_poly.entity_id
_entity_poly.type
_entity_poly.pdbx_seq_one_letter_code
_entity_poly.pdbx_strand_id
1 'polypeptide(L)'
;MSDIEIKDIAVIISGIVTAISTLLAVIITNIFNLKSANLKINQENEIRKIERKLEKVEEFYHLFEKWETNFINMYLNYYRFFKGVISYQDTLELNKKQSMLLPGEAQKLKMILHIHLKELLSDYNLVDKARGELVPFLHESGGLDTLEAEFVQKQENFERVSKEFKVKVANYINEL
;
A
#
# COMPACT_ATOMS: atom_id res chain seq x y z
N MET A 1 82.48 13.97 -16.59
CA MET A 1 81.19 14.69 -16.42
C MET A 1 81.06 15.60 -17.64
N SER A 2 80.07 15.50 -18.52
CA SER A 2 78.76 14.86 -18.44
C SER A 2 78.19 14.72 -19.85
N ASP A 3 78.21 13.53 -20.42
CA ASP A 3 77.27 13.18 -21.49
C ASP A 3 76.14 12.44 -20.81
N ILE A 4 75.19 13.20 -20.27
CA ILE A 4 73.85 12.65 -20.13
C ILE A 4 73.39 12.49 -21.58
N GLU A 5 73.47 11.26 -22.11
CA GLU A 5 73.04 10.98 -23.47
C GLU A 5 71.56 11.38 -23.58
N ILE A 6 71.20 12.08 -24.66
CA ILE A 6 69.81 12.51 -24.95
C ILE A 6 68.81 11.34 -24.77
N LYS A 7 69.29 10.11 -24.98
CA LYS A 7 68.59 8.84 -24.75
C LYS A 7 68.14 8.65 -23.30
N ASP A 8 68.97 8.95 -22.30
CA ASP A 8 68.63 8.78 -20.89
C ASP A 8 67.57 9.79 -20.44
N ILE A 9 67.66 11.03 -20.93
CA ILE A 9 66.63 12.06 -20.71
C ILE A 9 65.30 11.63 -21.36
N ALA A 10 65.34 11.09 -22.58
CA ALA A 10 64.15 10.60 -23.28
C ALA A 10 63.47 9.44 -22.53
N VAL A 11 64.24 8.51 -21.98
CA VAL A 11 63.70 7.40 -21.15
C VAL A 11 63.02 7.95 -19.90
N ILE A 12 63.64 8.89 -19.19
CA ILE A 12 63.04 9.51 -17.99
C ILE A 12 61.75 10.24 -18.32
N ILE A 13 61.73 11.05 -19.39
CA ILE A 13 60.53 11.77 -19.85
C ILE A 13 59.42 10.78 -20.21
N SER A 14 59.73 9.69 -20.93
CA SER A 14 58.74 8.67 -21.31
C SER A 14 58.11 7.98 -20.09
N GLY A 15 58.91 7.71 -19.05
CA GLY A 15 58.43 7.14 -17.79
C GLY A 15 57.48 8.10 -17.05
N ILE A 16 57.83 9.39 -17.01
CA ILE A 16 57.00 10.45 -16.41
C ILE A 16 55.67 10.59 -17.16
N VAL A 17 55.71 10.67 -18.49
CA VAL A 17 54.50 10.78 -19.33
C VAL A 17 53.60 9.56 -19.14
N THR A 18 54.18 8.36 -19.07
CA THR A 18 53.43 7.12 -18.83
C THR A 18 52.78 7.11 -17.45
N ALA A 19 53.51 7.50 -16.41
CA ALA A 19 52.99 7.59 -15.05
C ALA A 19 51.84 8.61 -14.94
N ILE A 20 52.01 9.80 -15.51
CA ILE A 20 50.96 10.83 -15.56
C ILE A 20 49.73 10.33 -16.33
N SER A 21 49.93 9.72 -17.50
CA SER A 21 48.85 9.19 -18.32
C SER A 21 48.07 8.09 -17.60
N THR A 22 48.77 7.22 -16.86
CA THR A 22 48.15 6.16 -16.05
C THR A 22 47.33 6.74 -14.91
N LEU A 23 47.88 7.72 -14.17
CA LEU A 23 47.16 8.41 -13.10
C LEU A 23 45.92 9.12 -13.62
N LEU A 24 46.02 9.82 -14.75
CA LEU A 24 44.88 10.47 -15.41
C LEU A 24 43.82 9.45 -15.83
N ALA A 25 44.22 8.33 -16.43
CA ALA A 25 43.29 7.27 -16.82
C ALA A 25 42.55 6.69 -15.62
N VAL A 26 43.25 6.44 -14.50
CA VAL A 26 42.65 5.96 -13.24
C VAL A 26 41.67 7.00 -12.67
N ILE A 27 42.05 8.28 -12.63
CA ILE A 27 41.18 9.37 -12.15
C ILE A 27 39.90 9.45 -12.98
N ILE A 28 40.04 9.47 -14.31
CA ILE A 28 38.91 9.55 -15.24
C ILE A 28 38.00 8.32 -15.05
N THR A 29 38.57 7.12 -15.03
CA THR A 29 37.82 5.88 -14.81
C THR A 29 37.07 5.90 -13.48
N ASN A 30 37.72 6.38 -12.41
CA ASN A 30 37.10 6.45 -11.10
C ASN A 30 35.93 7.46 -11.05
N ILE A 31 36.06 8.60 -11.73
CA ILE A 31 34.97 9.58 -11.87
C ILE A 31 33.77 8.95 -12.60
N PHE A 32 34.00 8.23 -13.70
CA PHE A 32 32.92 7.54 -14.43
C PHE A 32 32.29 6.42 -13.60
N ASN A 33 33.09 5.67 -12.85
CA ASN A 33 32.60 4.62 -11.95
C ASN A 33 31.73 5.20 -10.84
N LEU A 34 32.17 6.28 -10.19
CA LEU A 34 31.40 6.98 -9.15
C LEU A 34 30.08 7.52 -9.69
N LYS A 35 30.11 8.17 -10.86
CA LYS A 35 28.89 8.68 -11.52
C LYS A 35 27.91 7.54 -11.84
N SER A 36 28.42 6.44 -12.40
CA SER A 36 27.62 5.28 -12.74
C SER A 36 27.04 4.59 -11.50
N ALA A 37 27.82 4.47 -10.42
CA ALA A 37 27.37 3.91 -9.15
C ALA A 37 26.25 4.76 -8.54
N ASN A 38 26.40 6.10 -8.54
CA ASN A 38 25.36 6.99 -8.02
C ASN A 38 24.05 6.90 -8.82
N LEU A 39 24.14 6.81 -10.15
CA LEU A 39 22.96 6.61 -11.00
C LEU A 39 22.25 5.29 -10.68
N LYS A 40 23.00 4.20 -10.52
CA LYS A 40 22.45 2.89 -10.14
C LYS A 40 21.79 2.93 -8.76
N ILE A 41 22.45 3.52 -7.76
CA ILE A 41 21.90 3.66 -6.40
C ILE A 41 20.58 4.43 -6.45
N ASN A 42 20.52 5.52 -7.22
CA ASN A 42 19.29 6.30 -7.34
C ASN A 42 18.16 5.50 -8.00
N GLN A 43 18.46 4.78 -9.08
CA GLN A 43 17.49 3.91 -9.75
C GLN A 43 17.00 2.78 -8.82
N GLU A 44 17.91 2.11 -8.12
CA GLU A 44 17.56 1.07 -7.15
C GLU A 44 16.71 1.63 -6.01
N ASN A 45 16.98 2.84 -5.53
CA ASN A 45 16.18 3.48 -4.49
C ASN A 45 14.76 3.79 -4.98
N GLU A 46 14.59 4.25 -6.22
CA GLU A 46 13.26 4.48 -6.78
C GLU A 46 12.49 3.17 -7.00
N ILE A 47 13.13 2.13 -7.53
CA ILE A 47 12.53 0.80 -7.67
C ILE A 47 12.07 0.26 -6.31
N ARG A 48 12.95 0.31 -5.29
CA ARG A 48 12.60 -0.15 -3.94
C ARG A 48 11.44 0.63 -3.31
N LYS A 49 11.33 1.93 -3.60
CA LYS A 49 10.18 2.74 -3.13
C LYS A 49 8.89 2.27 -3.77
N ILE A 50 8.89 2.03 -5.08
CA ILE A 50 7.73 1.55 -5.84
C ILE A 50 7.33 0.15 -5.34
N GLU A 51 8.28 -0.79 -5.25
CA GLU A 51 8.04 -2.15 -4.73
C GLU A 51 7.45 -2.12 -3.32
N ARG A 52 8.06 -1.36 -2.40
CA ARG A 52 7.53 -1.21 -1.04
C ARG A 52 6.12 -0.63 -1.03
N LYS A 53 5.82 0.30 -1.94
CA LYS A 53 4.49 0.91 -2.02
C LYS A 53 3.47 -0.08 -2.56
N LEU A 54 3.82 -0.84 -3.61
CA LEU A 54 3.02 -1.92 -4.16
C LEU A 54 2.66 -2.96 -3.08
N GLU A 55 3.66 -3.46 -2.35
CA GLU A 55 3.45 -4.41 -1.24
C GLU A 55 2.45 -3.87 -0.21
N LYS A 56 2.51 -2.57 0.09
CA LYS A 56 1.60 -1.94 1.06
C LYS A 56 0.20 -1.76 0.50
N VAL A 57 0.04 -1.51 -0.80
CA VAL A 57 -1.28 -1.46 -1.43
C VAL A 57 -1.93 -2.84 -1.43
N GLU A 58 -1.21 -3.88 -1.82
CA GLU A 58 -1.72 -5.26 -1.83
C GLU A 58 -2.11 -5.73 -0.42
N GLU A 59 -1.25 -5.47 0.56
CA GLU A 59 -1.53 -5.76 1.97
C GLU A 59 -2.77 -5.01 2.47
N PHE A 60 -2.91 -3.73 2.12
CA PHE A 60 -4.09 -2.94 2.46
C PHE A 60 -5.36 -3.51 1.80
N TYR A 61 -5.30 -3.82 0.50
CA TYR A 61 -6.43 -4.36 -0.24
C TYR A 61 -6.92 -5.66 0.39
N HIS A 62 -6.00 -6.57 0.72
CA HIS A 62 -6.33 -7.83 1.38
C HIS A 62 -7.02 -7.62 2.74
N LEU A 63 -6.48 -6.73 3.58
CA LEU A 63 -7.07 -6.40 4.87
C LEU A 63 -8.45 -5.74 4.71
N PHE A 64 -8.61 -4.88 3.70
CA PHE A 64 -9.87 -4.20 3.41
C PHE A 64 -10.95 -5.18 2.96
N GLU A 65 -10.64 -6.10 2.05
CA GLU A 65 -11.57 -7.16 1.61
C GLU A 65 -12.05 -8.02 2.79
N LYS A 66 -11.11 -8.39 3.67
CA LYS A 66 -11.43 -9.17 4.89
C LYS A 66 -12.32 -8.37 5.85
N TRP A 67 -12.03 -7.09 6.04
CA TRP A 67 -12.83 -6.18 6.87
C TRP A 67 -14.24 -6.00 6.31
N GLU A 68 -14.35 -5.71 5.01
CA GLU A 68 -15.60 -5.51 4.30
C GLU A 68 -16.45 -6.77 4.39
N THR A 69 -15.90 -7.93 4.00
CA THR A 69 -16.59 -9.22 4.07
C THR A 69 -17.11 -9.52 5.47
N ASN A 70 -16.30 -9.25 6.51
CA ASN A 70 -16.73 -9.45 7.89
C ASN A 70 -17.92 -8.52 8.25
N PHE A 71 -17.85 -7.25 7.86
CA PHE A 71 -18.96 -6.32 8.08
C PHE A 71 -20.22 -6.70 7.31
N ILE A 72 -20.07 -7.15 6.06
CA ILE A 72 -21.16 -7.68 5.22
C ILE A 72 -21.87 -8.82 5.91
N ASN A 73 -21.12 -9.84 6.30
CA ASN A 73 -21.75 -11.00 6.91
C ASN A 73 -22.42 -10.65 8.24
N MET A 74 -21.87 -9.71 9.02
CA MET A 74 -22.48 -9.23 10.25
C MET A 74 -23.86 -8.60 9.98
N TYR A 75 -23.95 -7.61 9.07
CA TYR A 75 -25.24 -6.98 8.80
C TYR A 75 -26.24 -7.92 8.11
N LEU A 76 -25.78 -8.90 7.34
CA LEU A 76 -26.67 -9.90 6.72
C LEU A 76 -27.32 -10.80 7.77
N ASN A 77 -26.63 -11.09 8.89
CA ASN A 77 -27.26 -11.78 10.02
C ASN A 77 -28.37 -10.91 10.64
N TYR A 78 -28.13 -9.61 10.82
CA TYR A 78 -29.17 -8.68 11.28
C TYR A 78 -30.35 -8.58 10.31
N TYR A 79 -30.09 -8.58 9.01
CA TYR A 79 -31.14 -8.60 7.99
C TYR A 79 -32.02 -9.86 8.08
N ARG A 80 -31.41 -11.03 8.31
CA ARG A 80 -32.16 -12.29 8.55
C ARG A 80 -33.02 -12.20 9.82
N PHE A 81 -32.55 -11.51 10.84
CA PHE A 81 -33.34 -11.23 12.04
C PHE A 81 -34.53 -10.30 11.75
N PHE A 82 -34.33 -9.22 10.99
CA PHE A 82 -35.44 -8.33 10.58
C PHE A 82 -36.50 -9.07 9.77
N LYS A 83 -36.08 -10.03 8.94
CA LYS A 83 -36.98 -10.91 8.18
C LYS A 83 -37.66 -12.00 9.03
N GLY A 84 -37.40 -12.06 10.32
CA GLY A 84 -37.95 -13.09 11.23
C GLY A 84 -37.44 -14.50 10.95
N VAL A 85 -36.35 -14.64 10.18
CA VAL A 85 -35.78 -15.95 9.80
C VAL A 85 -34.99 -16.56 10.96
N ILE A 86 -34.37 -15.72 11.78
CA ILE A 86 -33.59 -16.11 12.96
C ILE A 86 -33.94 -15.21 14.14
N SER A 87 -33.69 -15.68 15.36
CA SER A 87 -33.84 -14.84 16.54
C SER A 87 -32.69 -13.83 16.68
N TYR A 88 -32.88 -12.81 17.51
CA TYR A 88 -31.80 -11.90 17.88
C TYR A 88 -30.64 -12.66 18.55
N GLN A 89 -30.94 -13.64 19.40
CA GLN A 89 -29.93 -14.47 20.05
C GLN A 89 -29.09 -15.27 19.03
N ASP A 90 -29.72 -15.83 18.01
CA ASP A 90 -29.03 -16.53 16.93
C ASP A 90 -28.10 -15.58 16.16
N THR A 91 -28.54 -14.34 15.94
CA THR A 91 -27.74 -13.29 15.30
C THR A 91 -26.47 -13.01 16.10
N LEU A 92 -26.57 -12.88 17.42
CA LEU A 92 -25.41 -12.68 18.29
C LEU A 92 -24.45 -13.88 18.25
N GLU A 93 -24.97 -15.12 18.27
CA GLU A 93 -24.15 -16.32 18.20
C GLU A 93 -23.45 -16.50 16.84
N LEU A 94 -24.13 -16.18 15.73
CA LEU A 94 -23.54 -16.19 14.40
C LEU A 94 -22.42 -15.14 14.28
N ASN A 95 -22.66 -13.93 14.78
CA ASN A 95 -21.67 -12.85 14.77
C ASN A 95 -20.45 -13.16 15.65
N LYS A 96 -20.63 -13.87 16.78
CA LYS A 96 -19.51 -14.34 17.62
C LYS A 96 -18.65 -15.41 16.93
N LYS A 97 -19.28 -16.31 16.17
CA LYS A 97 -18.60 -17.41 15.47
C LYS A 97 -17.92 -16.96 14.18
N GLN A 98 -18.24 -15.77 13.70
CA GLN A 98 -17.69 -15.21 12.49
C GLN A 98 -16.19 -14.97 12.64
N SER A 99 -15.42 -15.26 11.59
CA SER A 99 -13.99 -14.93 11.58
C SER A 99 -13.82 -13.42 11.61
N MET A 100 -13.61 -12.89 12.80
CA MET A 100 -13.20 -11.50 12.96
C MET A 100 -11.82 -11.30 12.31
N LEU A 101 -11.53 -10.04 11.98
CA LEU A 101 -10.15 -9.60 11.81
C LEU A 101 -9.31 -10.08 13.01
N LEU A 102 -8.11 -10.59 12.74
CA LEU A 102 -7.18 -10.98 13.79
C LEU A 102 -6.87 -9.75 14.66
N PRO A 103 -6.52 -9.94 15.94
CA PRO A 103 -6.11 -8.83 16.80
C PRO A 103 -5.03 -7.98 16.12
N GLY A 104 -5.28 -6.67 16.01
CA GLY A 104 -4.35 -5.73 15.38
C GLY A 104 -4.56 -5.49 13.87
N GLU A 105 -5.31 -6.33 13.16
CA GLU A 105 -5.50 -6.16 11.71
C GLU A 105 -6.30 -4.90 11.35
N ALA A 106 -7.32 -4.54 12.14
CA ALA A 106 -8.07 -3.30 11.93
C ALA A 106 -7.18 -2.06 12.13
N GLN A 107 -6.30 -2.11 13.14
CA GLN A 107 -5.31 -1.05 13.40
C GLN A 107 -4.28 -1.00 12.28
N LYS A 108 -3.82 -2.15 11.79
CA LYS A 108 -2.87 -2.27 10.69
C LYS A 108 -3.44 -1.72 9.39
N LEU A 109 -4.69 -2.03 9.07
CA LEU A 109 -5.40 -1.46 7.92
C LEU A 109 -5.39 0.07 7.97
N LYS A 110 -5.78 0.65 9.12
CA LYS A 110 -5.76 2.11 9.31
C LYS A 110 -4.34 2.66 9.23
N MET A 111 -3.36 2.00 9.83
CA MET A 111 -1.97 2.42 9.80
C MET A 111 -1.42 2.48 8.36
N ILE A 112 -1.65 1.45 7.56
CA ILE A 112 -1.18 1.43 6.17
C ILE A 112 -1.82 2.57 5.38
N LEU A 113 -3.13 2.78 5.54
CA LEU A 113 -3.82 3.88 4.88
C LEU A 113 -3.23 5.25 5.25
N HIS A 114 -2.98 5.50 6.55
CA HIS A 114 -2.50 6.80 7.03
C HIS A 114 -1.01 7.05 6.78
N ILE A 115 -0.19 6.01 6.67
CA ILE A 115 1.26 6.14 6.46
C ILE A 115 1.61 6.08 4.98
N HIS A 116 1.08 5.07 4.27
CA HIS A 116 1.53 4.69 2.94
C HIS A 116 0.57 5.08 1.81
N LEU A 117 -0.73 5.21 2.08
CA LEU A 117 -1.78 5.42 1.07
C LEU A 117 -2.64 6.65 1.37
N LYS A 118 -1.99 7.76 1.77
CA LYS A 118 -2.68 8.98 2.22
C LYS A 118 -3.60 9.56 1.17
N GLU A 119 -3.29 9.36 -0.10
CA GLU A 119 -4.07 9.82 -1.25
C GLU A 119 -5.47 9.18 -1.28
N LEU A 120 -5.61 7.97 -0.73
CA LEU A 120 -6.87 7.22 -0.68
C LEU A 120 -7.71 7.51 0.57
N LEU A 121 -7.23 8.36 1.50
CA LEU A 121 -7.94 8.65 2.76
C LEU A 121 -9.32 9.28 2.53
N SER A 122 -9.42 10.20 1.57
CA SER A 122 -10.68 10.90 1.29
C SER A 122 -11.76 9.93 0.80
N ASP A 123 -11.37 8.97 -0.03
CA ASP A 123 -12.26 7.93 -0.55
C ASP A 123 -12.64 6.91 0.52
N TYR A 124 -11.68 6.50 1.35
CA TYR A 124 -11.96 5.61 2.47
C TYR A 124 -12.95 6.23 3.47
N ASN A 125 -12.88 7.54 3.71
CA ASN A 125 -13.83 8.22 4.59
C ASN A 125 -15.28 8.14 4.10
N LEU A 126 -15.50 8.03 2.78
CA LEU A 126 -16.83 7.78 2.22
C LEU A 126 -17.32 6.38 2.59
N VAL A 127 -16.44 5.38 2.54
CA VAL A 127 -16.73 4.01 2.97
C VAL A 127 -17.07 3.97 4.45
N ASP A 128 -16.25 4.59 5.31
CA ASP A 128 -16.48 4.58 6.76
C ASP A 128 -17.75 5.35 7.14
N LYS A 129 -18.08 6.42 6.42
CA LYS A 129 -19.36 7.12 6.56
C LYS A 129 -20.54 6.23 6.18
N ALA A 130 -20.49 5.58 5.02
CA ALA A 130 -21.56 4.67 4.58
C ALA A 130 -21.75 3.49 5.56
N ARG A 131 -20.65 2.95 6.10
CA ARG A 131 -20.70 1.96 7.19
C ARG A 131 -21.37 2.53 8.43
N GLY A 132 -21.01 3.76 8.82
CA GLY A 132 -21.60 4.45 9.95
C GLY A 132 -23.12 4.62 9.84
N GLU A 133 -23.65 4.76 8.62
CA GLU A 133 -25.10 4.82 8.38
C GLU A 133 -25.80 3.47 8.56
N LEU A 134 -25.08 2.34 8.48
CA LEU A 134 -25.61 1.00 8.75
C LEU A 134 -25.60 0.61 10.23
N VAL A 135 -24.65 1.15 11.01
CA VAL A 135 -24.50 0.81 12.44
C VAL A 135 -25.80 0.98 13.25
N PRO A 136 -26.63 2.02 13.04
CA PRO A 136 -27.89 2.18 13.74
C PRO A 136 -28.87 1.03 13.55
N PHE A 137 -28.73 0.18 12.52
CA PHE A 137 -29.60 -0.97 12.32
C PHE A 137 -29.11 -2.20 13.11
N LEU A 138 -27.85 -2.27 13.51
CA LEU A 138 -27.21 -3.47 14.08
C LEU A 138 -27.50 -3.66 15.57
N HIS A 139 -28.78 -3.70 15.95
CA HIS A 139 -29.25 -3.88 17.32
C HIS A 139 -30.66 -4.50 17.36
N GLU A 140 -31.10 -4.92 18.54
CA GLU A 140 -32.36 -5.67 18.74
C GLU A 140 -33.61 -4.93 18.25
N SER A 141 -33.69 -3.61 18.44
CA SER A 141 -34.83 -2.79 18.00
C SER A 141 -34.74 -2.31 16.53
N GLY A 142 -33.73 -2.74 15.78
CA GLY A 142 -33.56 -2.36 14.36
C GLY A 142 -34.57 -2.99 13.39
N GLY A 143 -35.43 -3.90 13.85
CA GLY A 143 -36.28 -4.78 13.02
C GLY A 143 -37.76 -4.40 12.90
N LEU A 144 -38.15 -3.13 13.05
CA LEU A 144 -39.52 -2.70 12.74
C LEU A 144 -39.69 -2.62 11.22
N ASP A 145 -40.81 -3.08 10.65
CA ASP A 145 -41.09 -3.16 9.20
C ASP A 145 -40.80 -1.85 8.43
N THR A 146 -40.91 -0.69 9.08
CA THR A 146 -40.56 0.63 8.52
C THR A 146 -39.06 0.86 8.27
N LEU A 147 -38.18 0.03 8.84
CA LEU A 147 -36.71 0.14 8.76
C LEU A 147 -36.10 -0.72 7.65
N GLU A 148 -36.83 -1.68 7.07
CA GLU A 148 -36.26 -2.61 6.09
C GLU A 148 -35.83 -1.90 4.80
N ALA A 149 -36.71 -1.08 4.22
CA ALA A 149 -36.40 -0.35 2.99
C ALA A 149 -35.23 0.63 3.19
N GLU A 150 -35.15 1.26 4.37
CA GLU A 150 -34.04 2.14 4.72
C GLU A 150 -32.74 1.34 4.88
N PHE A 151 -32.78 0.21 5.57
CA PHE A 151 -31.63 -0.70 5.71
C PHE A 151 -31.09 -1.13 4.35
N VAL A 152 -31.95 -1.62 3.45
CA VAL A 152 -31.55 -2.07 2.11
C VAL A 152 -30.90 -0.92 1.34
N GLN A 153 -31.47 0.28 1.39
CA GLN A 153 -30.88 1.45 0.74
C GLN A 153 -29.47 1.78 1.29
N LYS A 154 -29.30 1.73 2.63
CA LYS A 154 -28.00 1.98 3.26
C LYS A 154 -26.98 0.88 2.94
N GLN A 155 -27.44 -0.37 2.86
CA GLN A 155 -26.64 -1.53 2.49
C GLN A 155 -26.11 -1.40 1.06
N GLU A 156 -27.00 -1.15 0.10
CA GLU A 156 -26.62 -0.96 -1.31
C GLU A 156 -25.63 0.20 -1.48
N ASN A 157 -25.82 1.28 -0.73
CA ASN A 157 -24.88 2.41 -0.73
C ASN A 157 -23.50 2.02 -0.19
N PHE A 158 -23.43 1.30 0.93
CA PHE A 158 -22.17 0.81 1.50
C PHE A 158 -21.44 -0.12 0.52
N GLU A 159 -22.13 -1.10 -0.06
CA GLU A 159 -21.52 -2.04 -1.01
C GLU A 159 -21.04 -1.32 -2.28
N ARG A 160 -21.82 -0.38 -2.80
CA ARG A 160 -21.44 0.42 -3.97
C ARG A 160 -20.18 1.24 -3.70
N VAL A 161 -20.15 2.00 -2.60
CA VAL A 161 -19.00 2.85 -2.25
C VAL A 161 -17.77 2.00 -1.93
N SER A 162 -17.94 0.85 -1.29
CA SER A 162 -16.83 -0.09 -1.02
C SER A 162 -16.24 -0.66 -2.31
N LYS A 163 -17.10 -1.05 -3.26
CA LYS A 163 -16.67 -1.49 -4.59
C LYS A 163 -15.94 -0.39 -5.36
N GLU A 164 -16.47 0.82 -5.37
CA GLU A 164 -15.82 1.99 -5.99
C GLU A 164 -14.45 2.25 -5.36
N PHE A 165 -14.34 2.16 -4.03
CA PHE A 165 -13.07 2.30 -3.32
C PHE A 165 -12.06 1.23 -3.71
N LYS A 166 -12.46 -0.05 -3.80
CA LYS A 166 -11.59 -1.14 -4.26
C LYS A 166 -11.06 -0.90 -5.67
N VAL A 167 -11.89 -0.38 -6.57
CA VAL A 167 -11.45 0.01 -7.92
C VAL A 167 -10.41 1.12 -7.87
N LYS A 168 -10.59 2.13 -7.00
CA LYS A 168 -9.58 3.19 -6.82
C LYS A 168 -8.26 2.66 -6.26
N VAL A 169 -8.30 1.76 -5.28
CA VAL A 169 -7.11 1.09 -4.76
C VAL A 169 -6.40 0.30 -5.86
N ALA A 170 -7.14 -0.43 -6.68
CA ALA A 170 -6.58 -1.20 -7.80
C ALA A 170 -5.99 -0.29 -8.90
N ASN A 171 -6.63 0.84 -9.21
CA ASN A 171 -6.10 1.79 -10.19
C ASN A 171 -4.85 2.51 -9.66
N TYR A 172 -4.79 2.79 -8.37
CA TYR A 172 -3.62 3.37 -7.74
C TYR A 172 -2.38 2.49 -7.96
N ILE A 173 -2.51 1.16 -7.97
CA ILE A 173 -1.41 0.24 -8.30
C ILE A 173 -0.87 0.49 -9.72
N ASN A 174 -1.76 0.72 -10.69
CA ASN A 174 -1.37 0.92 -12.09
C ASN A 174 -0.69 2.28 -12.35
N GLU A 175 -0.80 3.21 -11.40
CA GLU A 175 -0.23 4.57 -11.47
C GLU A 175 1.12 4.68 -10.73
N LEU A 176 1.57 3.62 -10.03
CA LEU A 176 2.86 3.55 -9.32
C LEU A 176 4.03 3.20 -10.25
#